data_AF-A0A4Y6PR75-F1
#
_entry.id   AF-A0A4Y6PR75-F1
#
_cell.length_a   1.000
_cell.length_b   1.000
_cell.length_c   1.000
_cell.angle_alpha   90.00
_cell.angle_beta   90.00
_cell.angle_gamma   90.00
#
_symmetry.space_group_name_H-M   'P 1'
#
loop_
_entity.id
_entity.type
_entity.pdbx_description
1 polymer ?
#
loop_
_entity_poly.entity_id
_entity_poly.type
_entity_poly.pdbx_seq_one_letter_code
_entity_poly.pdbx_strand_id
1 'polypeptide(L)'
;MSTAGMGEGMVPSERGEHREEAYERTYRHRDEGVEKETAEVVAGGSTLEVIAGAGAITLGILGLADVLPILFVTIAIIAIGGGLMFAGASIGAKYRDILHSTGDRHSSANLAETGGGISAETIGGAAGVALGILALVGVEPAILTSVAIIVLGGAMMFGAGATRRLSHLVIETSGAAMHKQRVASESVKGAAAMQTVAGLGAVALGILTLVGIGEQVTLNLVAVIALGGGLLISGLAIGAKMITALYGDRKRGEHRGGEYRTYRHEPEYRSAE
;
A
#
# COMPACT_ATOMS: atom_id res chain seq x y z
N MET A 1 -59.01 -29.55 -47.52
CA MET A 1 -58.54 -30.05 -46.21
C MET A 1 -57.18 -29.42 -45.97
N SER A 2 -57.09 -28.33 -45.19
CA SER A 2 -57.03 -28.33 -43.71
C SER A 2 -55.71 -28.94 -43.23
N THR A 3 -54.79 -28.29 -42.52
CA THR A 3 -54.85 -27.03 -41.75
C THR A 3 -53.42 -26.55 -41.51
N ALA A 4 -53.21 -25.24 -41.63
CA ALA A 4 -52.01 -24.52 -41.23
C ALA A 4 -51.90 -24.50 -39.70
N GLY A 5 -50.73 -24.86 -39.16
CA GLY A 5 -50.39 -24.71 -37.75
C GLY A 5 -49.83 -23.32 -37.51
N MET A 6 -50.62 -22.52 -36.80
CA MET A 6 -50.30 -21.18 -36.29
C MET A 6 -49.02 -21.17 -35.47
N GLY A 7 -48.11 -20.27 -35.81
CA GLY A 7 -47.02 -19.85 -34.94
C GLY A 7 -47.57 -18.96 -33.83
N GLU A 8 -47.50 -19.44 -32.60
CA GLU A 8 -47.67 -18.59 -31.43
C GLU A 8 -46.44 -17.68 -31.29
N GLY A 9 -46.69 -16.38 -31.44
CA GLY A 9 -45.72 -15.33 -31.20
C GLY A 9 -45.30 -15.33 -29.74
N MET A 10 -44.08 -15.75 -29.48
CA MET A 10 -43.42 -15.56 -28.19
C MET A 10 -43.08 -14.06 -28.06
N VAL A 11 -43.79 -13.37 -27.17
CA VAL A 11 -43.59 -11.95 -26.87
C VAL A 11 -42.19 -11.77 -26.25
N PRO A 12 -41.29 -10.95 -26.84
CA PRO A 12 -39.89 -10.86 -26.38
C PRO A 12 -39.62 -10.08 -25.09
N SER A 13 -40.63 -9.63 -24.33
CA SER A 13 -40.41 -8.56 -23.32
C SER A 13 -40.15 -9.00 -21.88
N GLU A 14 -40.50 -10.22 -21.46
CA GLU A 14 -40.35 -10.63 -20.03
C GLU A 14 -39.06 -11.43 -19.74
N ARG A 15 -38.28 -11.81 -20.77
CA ARG A 15 -37.02 -12.56 -20.60
C ARG A 15 -35.80 -11.68 -20.31
N GLY A 16 -35.94 -10.36 -20.45
CA GLY A 16 -34.86 -9.38 -20.25
C GLY A 16 -34.63 -9.03 -18.78
N GLU A 17 -35.70 -8.75 -18.04
CA GLU A 17 -35.62 -8.21 -16.66
C GLU A 17 -35.03 -9.21 -15.66
N HIS A 18 -35.41 -10.49 -15.74
CA HIS A 18 -34.82 -11.53 -14.88
C HIS A 18 -33.33 -11.78 -15.15
N ARG A 19 -32.83 -11.42 -16.35
CA ARG A 19 -31.43 -11.60 -16.71
C ARG A 19 -30.57 -10.42 -16.22
N GLU A 20 -31.12 -9.21 -16.18
CA GLU A 20 -30.49 -8.03 -15.58
C GLU A 20 -30.35 -8.17 -14.06
N GLU A 21 -31.40 -8.61 -13.35
CA GLU A 21 -31.32 -8.78 -11.89
C GLU A 21 -30.31 -9.86 -11.46
N ALA A 22 -30.22 -10.95 -12.24
CA ALA A 22 -29.22 -12.00 -12.01
C ALA A 22 -27.80 -11.52 -12.30
N TYR A 23 -27.63 -10.65 -13.31
CA TYR A 23 -26.36 -9.99 -13.60
C TYR A 23 -25.97 -9.04 -12.47
N GLU A 24 -26.85 -8.13 -12.05
CA GLU A 24 -26.57 -7.18 -10.96
C GLU A 24 -26.23 -7.87 -9.64
N ARG A 25 -26.96 -8.94 -9.23
CA ARG A 25 -26.63 -9.67 -8.00
C ARG A 25 -25.26 -10.33 -8.05
N THR A 26 -24.88 -10.88 -9.21
CA THR A 26 -23.60 -11.60 -9.36
C THR A 26 -22.43 -10.62 -9.36
N TYR A 27 -22.59 -9.43 -9.95
CA TYR A 27 -21.56 -8.39 -9.91
C TYR A 27 -21.42 -7.76 -8.52
N ARG A 28 -22.54 -7.47 -7.84
CA ARG A 28 -22.53 -6.86 -6.49
C ARG A 28 -21.88 -7.76 -5.43
N HIS A 29 -22.08 -9.08 -5.51
CA HIS A 29 -21.42 -10.01 -4.58
C HIS A 29 -19.93 -10.19 -4.84
N ARG A 30 -19.45 -9.93 -6.06
CA ARG A 30 -18.03 -10.06 -6.40
C ARG A 30 -17.21 -8.88 -5.92
N ASP A 31 -17.75 -7.66 -6.00
CA ASP A 31 -17.06 -6.45 -5.52
C ASP A 31 -16.90 -6.45 -3.99
N GLU A 32 -17.94 -6.85 -3.24
CA GLU A 32 -17.89 -6.81 -1.77
C GLU A 32 -16.90 -7.81 -1.13
N GLY A 33 -16.59 -8.92 -1.83
CA GLY A 33 -15.65 -9.93 -1.35
C GLY A 33 -14.19 -9.56 -1.58
N VAL A 34 -13.88 -8.99 -2.75
CA VAL A 34 -12.51 -8.64 -3.16
C VAL A 34 -12.02 -7.39 -2.41
N GLU A 35 -12.89 -6.41 -2.14
CA GLU A 35 -12.49 -5.20 -1.40
C GLU A 35 -12.08 -5.48 0.05
N LYS A 36 -12.70 -6.46 0.72
CA LYS A 36 -12.42 -6.77 2.13
C LYS A 36 -11.05 -7.42 2.34
N GLU A 37 -10.68 -8.37 1.49
CA GLU A 37 -9.40 -9.10 1.62
C GLU A 37 -8.20 -8.19 1.28
N THR A 38 -8.33 -7.35 0.25
CA THR A 38 -7.29 -6.38 -0.12
C THR A 38 -7.14 -5.28 0.93
N ALA A 39 -8.23 -4.82 1.56
CA ALA A 39 -8.14 -3.82 2.62
C ALA A 39 -7.42 -4.34 3.87
N GLU A 40 -7.60 -5.61 4.23
CA GLU A 40 -7.00 -6.22 5.42
C GLU A 40 -5.48 -6.38 5.28
N VAL A 41 -5.01 -6.92 4.15
CA VAL A 41 -3.57 -7.09 3.87
C VAL A 41 -2.83 -5.75 3.86
N VAL A 42 -3.47 -4.71 3.34
CA VAL A 42 -2.86 -3.37 3.26
C VAL A 42 -2.84 -2.67 4.63
N ALA A 43 -3.88 -2.85 5.44
CA ALA A 43 -3.89 -2.32 6.80
C ALA A 43 -2.77 -2.95 7.67
N GLY A 44 -2.51 -4.24 7.47
CA GLY A 44 -1.43 -4.96 8.14
C GLY A 44 -0.03 -4.39 7.85
N GLY A 45 0.26 -4.06 6.59
CA GLY A 45 1.58 -3.55 6.18
C GLY A 45 1.96 -2.22 6.87
N SER A 46 1.07 -1.23 6.83
CA SER A 46 1.33 0.09 7.44
C SER A 46 1.50 0.04 8.97
N THR A 47 0.77 -0.86 9.64
CA THR A 47 0.88 -1.01 11.10
C THR A 47 2.24 -1.60 11.48
N LEU A 48 2.73 -2.57 10.71
CA LEU A 48 4.05 -3.14 10.91
C LEU A 48 5.17 -2.14 10.63
N GLU A 49 5.04 -1.28 9.63
CA GLU A 49 5.99 -0.19 9.39
C GLU A 49 6.08 0.78 10.58
N VAL A 50 4.93 1.16 11.16
CA VAL A 50 4.87 2.04 12.32
C VAL A 50 5.56 1.40 13.53
N ILE A 51 5.27 0.12 13.81
CA ILE A 51 5.87 -0.62 14.92
C ILE A 51 7.38 -0.79 14.71
N ALA A 52 7.79 -1.19 13.50
CA ALA A 52 9.20 -1.37 13.15
C ALA A 52 9.98 -0.06 13.24
N GLY A 53 9.42 1.03 12.70
CA GLY A 53 10.01 2.36 12.74
C GLY A 53 10.14 2.90 14.17
N ALA A 54 9.07 2.83 14.96
CA ALA A 54 9.08 3.23 16.37
C ALA A 54 10.08 2.41 17.19
N GLY A 55 10.08 1.08 17.02
CA GLY A 55 11.02 0.18 17.68
C GLY A 55 12.48 0.51 17.32
N ALA A 56 12.77 0.74 16.05
CA ALA A 56 14.11 1.13 15.60
C ALA A 56 14.56 2.48 16.18
N ILE A 57 13.66 3.46 16.26
CA ILE A 57 13.94 4.75 16.92
C ILE A 57 14.27 4.53 18.40
N THR A 58 13.45 3.78 19.13
CA THR A 58 13.67 3.50 20.55
C THR A 58 15.00 2.79 20.78
N LEU A 59 15.31 1.75 20.00
CA LEU A 59 16.59 1.03 20.08
C LEU A 59 17.77 1.93 19.74
N GLY A 60 17.65 2.78 18.72
CA GLY A 60 18.68 3.76 18.37
C GLY A 60 18.96 4.75 19.50
N ILE A 61 17.91 5.29 20.13
CA ILE A 61 18.04 6.20 21.28
C ILE A 61 18.71 5.50 22.46
N LEU A 62 18.29 4.28 22.79
CA LEU A 62 18.91 3.51 23.87
C LEU A 62 20.38 3.18 23.59
N GLY A 63 20.71 2.85 22.34
CA GLY A 63 22.09 2.60 21.93
C GLY A 63 22.95 3.86 22.03
N LEU A 64 22.39 5.04 21.69
CA LEU A 64 23.08 6.32 21.86
C LEU A 64 23.27 6.70 23.35
N ALA A 65 22.43 6.18 24.24
CA ALA A 65 22.60 6.28 25.68
C ALA A 65 23.62 5.25 26.25
N ASP A 66 24.42 4.64 25.38
CA ASP A 66 25.44 3.64 25.70
C ASP A 66 24.90 2.32 26.30
N VAL A 67 23.60 2.05 26.11
CA VAL A 67 22.99 0.78 26.53
C VAL A 67 23.19 -0.25 25.42
N LEU A 68 24.12 -1.18 25.61
CA LEU A 68 24.43 -2.28 24.67
C LEU A 68 24.40 -1.86 23.18
N PRO A 69 25.19 -0.87 22.75
CA PRO A 69 25.00 -0.18 21.47
C PRO A 69 25.00 -1.10 20.23
N ILE A 70 25.92 -2.07 20.21
CA ILE A 70 26.08 -3.03 19.10
C ILE A 70 24.86 -3.96 18.99
N LEU A 71 24.27 -4.35 20.12
CA LEU A 71 23.09 -5.21 20.14
C LEU A 71 21.86 -4.45 19.62
N PHE A 72 21.69 -3.19 20.04
CA PHE A 72 20.52 -2.41 19.63
C PHE A 72 20.57 -1.98 18.17
N VAL A 73 21.74 -1.65 17.62
CA VAL A 73 21.85 -1.34 16.19
C VAL A 73 21.54 -2.55 15.31
N THR A 74 21.99 -3.75 15.68
CA THR A 74 21.72 -4.99 14.91
C THR A 74 20.25 -5.37 14.96
N ILE A 75 19.61 -5.32 16.13
CA ILE A 75 18.16 -5.56 16.27
C ILE A 75 17.35 -4.50 15.51
N ALA A 76 17.75 -3.22 15.56
CA ALA A 76 17.08 -2.16 14.81
C ALA A 76 17.16 -2.40 13.29
N ILE A 77 18.31 -2.82 12.77
CA ILE A 77 18.49 -3.19 11.35
C ILE A 77 17.54 -4.33 10.96
N ILE A 78 17.43 -5.37 11.79
CA ILE A 78 16.49 -6.49 11.55
C ILE A 78 15.05 -5.99 11.53
N ALA A 79 14.67 -5.14 12.50
CA ALA A 79 13.32 -4.57 12.59
C ALA A 79 12.98 -3.71 11.35
N ILE A 80 13.89 -2.82 10.95
CA ILE A 80 13.74 -1.98 9.74
C ILE A 80 13.63 -2.87 8.49
N GLY A 81 14.48 -3.89 8.37
CA GLY A 81 14.46 -4.82 7.26
C GLY A 81 13.14 -5.58 7.16
N GLY A 82 12.63 -6.10 8.29
CA GLY A 82 11.31 -6.72 8.36
C GLY A 82 10.20 -5.76 7.96
N GLY A 83 10.21 -4.53 8.49
CA GLY A 83 9.27 -3.47 8.12
C GLY A 83 9.24 -3.20 6.61
N LEU A 84 10.40 -3.09 5.96
CA LEU A 84 10.51 -2.90 4.52
C LEU A 84 10.03 -4.11 3.70
N MET A 85 10.23 -5.34 4.19
CA MET A 85 9.69 -6.53 3.53
C MET A 85 8.16 -6.48 3.47
N PHE A 86 7.50 -6.12 4.59
CA PHE A 86 6.06 -5.98 4.64
C PHE A 86 5.56 -4.79 3.82
N ALA A 87 6.27 -3.66 3.85
CA ALA A 87 6.00 -2.50 3.02
C ALA A 87 5.96 -2.87 1.53
N GLY A 88 7.04 -3.49 1.03
CA GLY A 88 7.16 -3.90 -0.36
C GLY A 88 6.14 -4.96 -0.77
N ALA A 89 5.84 -5.92 0.11
CA ALA A 89 4.82 -6.94 -0.14
C ALA A 89 3.42 -6.31 -0.30
N SER A 90 3.09 -5.30 0.51
CA SER A 90 1.80 -4.60 0.42
C SER A 90 1.66 -3.81 -0.90
N ILE A 91 2.74 -3.21 -1.38
CA ILE A 91 2.79 -2.51 -2.68
C ILE A 91 2.61 -3.53 -3.82
N GLY A 92 3.29 -4.67 -3.74
CA GLY A 92 3.16 -5.77 -4.70
C GLY A 92 1.73 -6.30 -4.80
N ALA A 93 1.06 -6.48 -3.66
CA ALA A 93 -0.35 -6.91 -3.61
C ALA A 93 -1.28 -5.93 -4.34
N LYS A 94 -1.14 -4.62 -4.09
CA LYS A 94 -1.93 -3.58 -4.77
C LYS A 94 -1.70 -3.55 -6.28
N TYR A 95 -0.46 -3.77 -6.71
CA TYR A 95 -0.13 -3.76 -8.13
C TYR A 95 -0.84 -4.89 -8.87
N ARG A 96 -0.94 -6.08 -8.25
CA ARG A 96 -1.67 -7.22 -8.81
C ARG A 96 -3.16 -6.92 -8.92
N ASP A 97 -3.75 -6.33 -7.89
CA ASP A 97 -5.17 -5.98 -7.87
C ASP A 97 -5.57 -5.00 -9.00
N ILE A 98 -4.76 -3.95 -9.21
CA ILE A 98 -4.96 -2.99 -10.31
C ILE A 98 -4.84 -3.70 -11.66
N LEU A 99 -3.81 -4.54 -11.85
CA LEU A 99 -3.61 -5.28 -13.11
C LEU A 99 -4.75 -6.25 -13.42
N HIS A 100 -5.35 -6.88 -12.39
CA HIS A 100 -6.53 -7.73 -12.56
C HIS A 100 -7.77 -6.93 -12.96
N SER A 101 -7.90 -5.69 -12.49
CA SER A 101 -9.06 -4.83 -12.75
C SER A 101 -9.08 -4.25 -14.16
N THR A 102 -7.93 -4.01 -14.78
CA THR A 102 -7.86 -3.34 -16.10
C THR A 102 -8.16 -4.26 -17.29
N GLY A 103 -8.34 -5.58 -17.09
CA GLY A 103 -8.79 -6.53 -18.14
C GLY A 103 -7.83 -6.76 -19.33
N ASP A 104 -6.86 -5.88 -19.54
CA ASP A 104 -5.87 -5.90 -20.61
C ASP A 104 -4.76 -6.92 -20.35
N ARG A 105 -5.10 -8.19 -20.61
CA ARG A 105 -4.16 -9.33 -20.58
C ARG A 105 -2.97 -9.17 -21.54
N HIS A 106 -3.07 -8.31 -22.57
CA HIS A 106 -2.01 -8.10 -23.55
C HIS A 106 -0.89 -7.16 -23.06
N SER A 107 -1.17 -6.22 -22.16
CA SER A 107 -0.14 -5.33 -21.56
C SER A 107 0.52 -5.92 -20.32
N SER A 108 -0.04 -6.99 -19.75
CA SER A 108 0.49 -7.64 -18.55
C SER A 108 1.80 -8.40 -18.79
N ALA A 109 2.05 -8.88 -20.00
CA ALA A 109 3.25 -9.66 -20.34
C ALA A 109 4.53 -8.80 -20.30
N ASN A 110 4.46 -7.55 -20.76
CA ASN A 110 5.62 -6.64 -20.74
C ASN A 110 5.87 -6.01 -19.36
N LEU A 111 4.84 -5.82 -18.54
CA LEU A 111 5.02 -5.38 -17.15
C LEU A 111 5.51 -6.50 -16.23
N ALA A 112 5.13 -7.76 -16.49
CA ALA A 112 5.62 -8.91 -15.74
C ALA A 112 7.13 -9.16 -15.93
N GLU A 113 7.69 -8.81 -17.10
CA GLU A 113 9.14 -8.91 -17.36
C GLU A 113 9.99 -7.84 -16.64
N THR A 114 9.40 -6.75 -16.13
CA THR A 114 10.16 -5.69 -15.44
C THR A 114 10.19 -5.84 -13.91
N GLY A 115 9.70 -6.96 -13.37
CA GLY A 115 9.83 -7.30 -11.94
C GLY A 115 8.49 -7.69 -11.34
N GLY A 116 8.25 -9.01 -11.22
CA GLY A 116 7.00 -9.65 -10.79
C GLY A 116 6.57 -9.37 -9.34
N GLY A 117 6.28 -8.11 -9.01
CA GLY A 117 5.74 -7.70 -7.71
C GLY A 117 6.76 -7.66 -6.57
N ILE A 118 8.04 -7.88 -6.85
CA ILE A 118 9.12 -7.73 -5.85
C ILE A 118 9.65 -6.29 -5.93
N SER A 119 9.40 -5.50 -4.88
CA SER A 119 9.90 -4.13 -4.81
C SER A 119 11.34 -4.09 -4.29
N ALA A 120 12.02 -2.95 -4.52
CA ALA A 120 13.33 -2.70 -3.93
C ALA A 120 13.31 -2.77 -2.39
N GLU A 121 12.19 -2.44 -1.76
CA GLU A 121 12.01 -2.56 -0.31
C GLU A 121 12.00 -4.02 0.13
N THR A 122 11.36 -4.92 -0.62
CA THR A 122 11.36 -6.35 -0.29
C THR A 122 12.76 -6.95 -0.36
N ILE A 123 13.51 -6.67 -1.44
CA ILE A 123 14.86 -7.19 -1.63
C ILE A 123 15.82 -6.58 -0.60
N GLY A 124 15.78 -5.25 -0.46
CA GLY A 124 16.63 -4.53 0.49
C GLY A 124 16.30 -4.88 1.94
N GLY A 125 15.03 -5.09 2.25
CA GLY A 125 14.58 -5.54 3.57
C GLY A 125 15.09 -6.95 3.89
N ALA A 126 14.95 -7.90 2.97
CA ALA A 126 15.47 -9.25 3.14
C ALA A 126 17.00 -9.28 3.29
N ALA A 127 17.71 -8.50 2.47
CA ALA A 127 19.15 -8.34 2.59
C ALA A 127 19.55 -7.70 3.95
N GLY A 128 18.83 -6.67 4.39
CA GLY A 128 19.05 -6.03 5.68
C GLY A 128 18.81 -6.97 6.86
N VAL A 129 17.76 -7.80 6.81
CA VAL A 129 17.51 -8.86 7.81
C VAL A 129 18.67 -9.85 7.86
N ALA A 130 19.09 -10.36 6.70
CA ALA A 130 20.20 -11.32 6.63
C ALA A 130 21.51 -10.72 7.18
N LEU A 131 21.85 -9.49 6.79
CA LEU A 131 23.05 -8.79 7.28
C LEU A 131 22.96 -8.48 8.78
N GLY A 132 21.78 -8.10 9.27
CA GLY A 132 21.53 -7.86 10.69
C GLY A 132 21.69 -9.13 11.53
N ILE A 133 21.19 -10.27 11.04
CA ILE A 133 21.38 -11.58 11.70
C ILE A 133 22.86 -11.98 11.74
N LEU A 134 23.57 -11.82 10.62
CA LEU A 134 25.01 -12.13 10.58
C LEU A 134 25.81 -11.25 11.56
N ALA A 135 25.49 -9.95 11.61
CA ALA A 135 26.10 -9.04 12.57
C ALA A 135 25.75 -9.41 14.03
N LEU A 136 24.50 -9.83 14.28
CA LEU A 136 24.04 -10.26 15.62
C LEU A 136 24.79 -11.52 16.11
N VAL A 137 25.15 -12.43 15.20
CA VAL A 137 25.95 -13.63 15.52
C VAL A 137 27.45 -13.32 15.67
N GLY A 138 27.86 -12.08 15.43
CA GLY A 138 29.24 -11.64 15.64
C GLY A 138 30.12 -11.71 14.39
N VAL A 139 29.55 -11.91 13.20
CA VAL A 139 30.32 -11.88 11.94
C VAL A 139 30.59 -10.43 11.57
N GLU A 140 31.84 -9.98 11.75
CA GLU A 140 32.30 -8.61 11.43
C GLU A 140 31.24 -7.49 11.65
N PRO A 141 30.71 -7.34 12.88
CA PRO A 141 29.49 -6.54 13.10
C PRO A 141 29.64 -5.08 12.67
N ALA A 142 30.85 -4.52 12.82
CA ALA A 142 31.18 -3.16 12.41
C ALA A 142 30.97 -2.92 10.90
N ILE A 143 31.42 -3.86 10.07
CA ILE A 143 31.31 -3.76 8.61
C ILE A 143 29.87 -4.08 8.18
N LEU A 144 29.31 -5.18 8.68
CA LEU A 144 27.99 -5.65 8.23
C LEU A 144 26.86 -4.68 8.59
N THR A 145 26.90 -4.04 9.77
CA THR A 145 25.88 -3.03 10.14
C THR A 145 25.92 -1.82 9.21
N SER A 146 27.13 -1.36 8.86
CA SER A 146 27.33 -0.23 7.94
C SER A 146 26.85 -0.57 6.53
N VAL A 147 27.16 -1.76 6.02
CA VAL A 147 26.66 -2.25 4.72
C VAL A 147 25.13 -2.40 4.74
N ALA A 148 24.56 -2.94 5.82
CA ALA A 148 23.11 -3.07 5.96
C ALA A 148 22.41 -1.72 5.91
N ILE A 149 22.95 -0.70 6.59
CA ILE A 149 22.42 0.66 6.57
C ILE A 149 22.43 1.24 5.14
N ILE A 150 23.50 1.03 4.37
CA ILE A 150 23.57 1.46 2.96
C ILE A 150 22.49 0.77 2.12
N VAL A 151 22.34 -0.55 2.29
CA VAL A 151 21.34 -1.34 1.55
C VAL A 151 19.91 -0.90 1.90
N LEU A 152 19.61 -0.75 3.19
CA LEU A 152 18.30 -0.29 3.67
C LEU A 152 18.00 1.15 3.22
N GLY A 153 18.99 2.05 3.30
CA GLY A 153 18.87 3.43 2.82
C GLY A 153 18.60 3.49 1.32
N GLY A 154 19.35 2.71 0.53
CA GLY A 154 19.11 2.58 -0.92
C GLY A 154 17.72 2.03 -1.21
N ALA A 155 17.29 0.99 -0.51
CA ALA A 155 15.97 0.41 -0.65
C ALA A 155 14.84 1.44 -0.39
N MET A 156 14.97 2.25 0.65
CA MET A 156 14.03 3.33 0.95
C MET A 156 14.01 4.43 -0.13
N MET A 157 15.17 4.77 -0.70
CA MET A 157 15.25 5.73 -1.81
C MET A 157 14.52 5.23 -3.06
N PHE A 158 14.75 3.96 -3.44
CA PHE A 158 14.11 3.38 -4.62
C PHE A 158 12.61 3.11 -4.40
N GLY A 159 12.23 2.68 -3.18
CA GLY A 159 10.84 2.44 -2.77
C GLY A 159 9.95 3.68 -2.86
N ALA A 160 10.47 4.85 -2.44
CA ALA A 160 9.74 6.11 -2.53
C ALA A 160 9.31 6.46 -3.97
N GLY A 161 10.08 6.05 -4.98
CA GLY A 161 9.72 6.21 -6.39
C GLY A 161 8.55 5.33 -6.82
N ALA A 162 8.51 4.08 -6.36
CA ALA A 162 7.42 3.14 -6.65
C ALA A 162 6.09 3.63 -6.06
N THR A 163 6.10 4.10 -4.81
CA THR A 163 4.91 4.64 -4.12
C THR A 163 4.32 5.86 -4.83
N ARG A 164 5.16 6.73 -5.41
CA ARG A 164 4.69 7.87 -6.21
C ARG A 164 3.98 7.44 -7.49
N ARG A 165 4.53 6.47 -8.21
CA ARG A 165 3.92 5.92 -9.44
C ARG A 165 2.58 5.25 -9.13
N LEU A 166 2.55 4.43 -8.08
CA LEU A 166 1.32 3.78 -7.63
C LEU A 166 0.24 4.80 -7.23
N SER A 167 0.62 5.87 -6.53
CA SER A 167 -0.31 6.93 -6.17
C SER A 167 -0.93 7.62 -7.38
N HIS A 168 -0.18 7.80 -8.47
CA HIS A 168 -0.70 8.37 -9.71
C HIS A 168 -1.71 7.43 -10.38
N LEU A 169 -1.38 6.14 -10.49
CA LEU A 169 -2.25 5.12 -11.07
C LEU A 169 -3.57 4.96 -10.30
N VAL A 170 -3.52 4.98 -8.97
CA VAL A 170 -4.72 4.90 -8.13
C VAL A 170 -5.62 6.12 -8.33
N ILE A 171 -5.07 7.33 -8.50
CA ILE A 171 -5.87 8.54 -8.74
C ILE A 171 -6.57 8.47 -10.09
N GLU A 172 -5.88 7.99 -11.13
CA GLU A 172 -6.41 7.87 -12.48
C GLU A 172 -7.56 6.84 -12.57
N THR A 173 -7.44 5.73 -11.84
CA THR A 173 -8.43 4.63 -11.85
C THR A 173 -9.63 4.84 -10.94
N SER A 174 -9.51 5.61 -9.85
CA SER A 174 -10.54 5.64 -8.80
C SER A 174 -11.74 6.55 -9.06
N GLY A 175 -11.70 7.45 -10.05
CA GLY A 175 -12.83 8.33 -10.44
C GLY A 175 -13.46 9.16 -9.29
N ALA A 176 -12.80 9.24 -8.13
CA ALA A 176 -13.38 9.74 -6.90
C ALA A 176 -13.33 11.27 -6.81
N ALA A 177 -14.13 11.83 -5.88
CA ALA A 177 -14.24 13.28 -5.71
C ALA A 177 -12.89 13.92 -5.34
N MET A 178 -12.36 14.72 -6.28
CA MET A 178 -11.04 15.35 -6.30
C MET A 178 -10.55 15.95 -4.96
N HIS A 179 -11.45 16.53 -4.16
CA HIS A 179 -11.04 17.36 -3.02
C HIS A 179 -10.49 16.57 -1.83
N LYS A 180 -11.08 15.42 -1.47
CA LYS A 180 -10.61 14.60 -0.34
C LYS A 180 -9.34 13.81 -0.69
N GLN A 181 -9.22 13.40 -1.95
CA GLN A 181 -8.07 12.65 -2.43
C GLN A 181 -6.81 13.52 -2.55
N ARG A 182 -6.98 14.83 -2.80
CA ARG A 182 -5.88 15.78 -2.89
C ARG A 182 -5.09 15.87 -1.58
N VAL A 183 -5.76 16.09 -0.45
CA VAL A 183 -5.09 16.21 0.86
C VAL A 183 -4.32 14.94 1.21
N ALA A 184 -4.93 13.76 1.04
CA ALA A 184 -4.25 12.48 1.29
C ALA A 184 -3.06 12.25 0.33
N SER A 185 -3.15 12.69 -0.92
CA SER A 185 -2.05 12.58 -1.89
C SER A 185 -0.86 13.49 -1.55
N GLU A 186 -1.12 14.66 -0.97
CA GLU A 186 -0.08 15.58 -0.52
C GLU A 186 0.68 15.01 0.68
N SER A 187 -0.02 14.39 1.65
CA SER A 187 0.62 13.69 2.77
C SER A 187 1.53 12.56 2.31
N VAL A 188 1.09 11.72 1.35
CA VAL A 188 1.91 10.62 0.82
C VAL A 188 3.12 11.15 0.04
N LYS A 189 2.98 12.24 -0.73
CA LYS A 189 4.11 12.87 -1.43
C LYS A 189 5.16 13.40 -0.45
N GLY A 190 4.71 14.05 0.63
CA GLY A 190 5.58 14.53 1.70
C GLY A 190 6.31 13.39 2.39
N ALA A 191 5.60 12.32 2.77
CA ALA A 191 6.18 11.13 3.38
C ALA A 191 7.23 10.47 2.46
N ALA A 192 6.95 10.33 1.15
CA ALA A 192 7.90 9.79 0.20
C ALA A 192 9.17 10.65 0.08
N ALA A 193 9.04 11.98 0.12
CA ALA A 193 10.20 12.88 0.13
C ALA A 193 11.04 12.71 1.40
N MET A 194 10.40 12.65 2.58
CA MET A 194 11.08 12.40 3.86
C MET A 194 11.78 11.04 3.86
N GLN A 195 11.15 10.01 3.31
CA GLN A 195 11.72 8.68 3.16
C GLN A 195 12.95 8.68 2.23
N THR A 196 12.91 9.43 1.12
CA THR A 196 14.09 9.60 0.25
C THR A 196 15.23 10.31 0.96
N VAL A 197 14.95 11.37 1.73
CA VAL A 197 15.97 12.12 2.49
C VAL A 197 16.57 11.26 3.59
N ALA A 198 15.74 10.53 4.34
CA ALA A 198 16.18 9.58 5.36
C ALA A 198 17.07 8.48 4.75
N GLY A 199 16.67 7.90 3.63
CA GLY A 199 17.45 6.90 2.91
C GLY A 199 18.79 7.43 2.43
N LEU A 200 18.83 8.62 1.83
CA LEU A 200 20.07 9.25 1.38
C LEU A 200 21.01 9.58 2.54
N GLY A 201 20.47 10.13 3.64
CA GLY A 201 21.23 10.39 4.86
C GLY A 201 21.83 9.11 5.44
N ALA A 202 21.06 8.03 5.48
CA ALA A 202 21.53 6.73 5.93
C ALA A 202 22.65 6.17 5.03
N VAL A 203 22.52 6.27 3.71
CA VAL A 203 23.59 5.86 2.78
C VAL A 203 24.86 6.65 3.04
N ALA A 204 24.76 7.98 3.19
CA ALA A 204 25.91 8.82 3.48
C ALA A 204 26.57 8.44 4.81
N LEU A 205 25.79 8.26 5.88
CA LEU A 205 26.29 7.84 7.19
C LEU A 205 26.96 6.45 7.14
N GLY A 206 26.36 5.49 6.43
CA GLY A 206 26.92 4.15 6.24
C GLY A 206 28.24 4.15 5.44
N ILE A 207 28.39 5.05 4.47
CA ILE A 207 29.66 5.23 3.74
C ILE A 207 30.72 5.83 4.67
N LEU A 208 30.37 6.86 5.46
CA LEU A 208 31.30 7.47 6.39
C LEU A 208 31.80 6.46 7.44
N THR A 209 30.92 5.59 7.96
CA THR A 209 31.32 4.53 8.89
C THR A 209 32.24 3.50 8.24
N LEU A 210 31.96 3.08 7.00
CA LEU A 210 32.84 2.15 6.27
C LEU A 210 34.23 2.73 5.98
N VAL A 211 34.34 4.03 5.73
CA VAL A 211 35.63 4.71 5.50
C VAL A 211 36.39 4.95 6.81
N GLY A 212 35.75 4.73 7.97
CA GLY A 212 36.36 4.96 9.28
C GLY A 212 36.38 6.43 9.69
N ILE A 213 35.46 7.25 9.14
CA ILE A 213 35.31 8.65 9.53
C ILE A 213 34.32 8.72 10.70
N GLY A 214 34.81 9.08 11.89
CA GLY A 214 34.01 9.21 13.10
C GLY A 214 33.84 7.90 13.88
N GLU A 215 33.08 7.97 14.97
CA GLU A 215 32.75 6.80 15.79
C GLU A 215 31.71 5.93 15.08
N GLN A 216 32.13 4.73 14.66
CA GLN A 216 31.32 3.82 13.83
C GLN A 216 29.95 3.51 14.45
N VAL A 217 29.92 3.21 15.74
CA VAL A 217 28.71 2.82 16.46
C VAL A 217 27.71 3.98 16.51
N THR A 218 28.19 5.18 16.86
CA THR A 218 27.37 6.40 16.98
C THR A 218 26.71 6.77 15.66
N LEU A 219 27.47 6.76 14.56
CA LEU A 219 26.93 7.08 13.24
C LEU A 219 25.93 6.05 12.73
N ASN A 220 26.17 4.75 12.99
CA ASN A 220 25.22 3.69 12.64
C ASN A 220 23.91 3.81 13.44
N LEU A 221 23.99 4.19 14.72
CA LEU A 221 22.80 4.44 15.55
C LEU A 221 21.98 5.64 15.07
N VAL A 222 22.63 6.74 14.70
CA VAL A 222 21.96 7.90 14.09
C VAL A 222 21.29 7.51 12.77
N ALA A 223 21.95 6.68 11.96
CA ALA A 223 21.40 6.20 10.70
C ALA A 223 20.14 5.34 10.91
N VAL A 224 20.12 4.42 11.88
CA VAL A 224 18.91 3.61 12.15
C VAL A 224 17.76 4.45 12.73
N ILE A 225 18.05 5.53 13.48
CA ILE A 225 17.01 6.48 13.90
C ILE A 225 16.41 7.20 12.69
N ALA A 226 17.25 7.67 11.76
CA ALA A 226 16.79 8.33 10.54
C ALA A 226 15.93 7.39 9.67
N LEU A 227 16.38 6.15 9.46
CA LEU A 227 15.65 5.11 8.75
C LEU A 227 14.32 4.77 9.46
N GLY A 228 14.36 4.56 10.77
CA GLY A 228 13.18 4.27 11.60
C GLY A 228 12.16 5.40 11.57
N GLY A 229 12.61 6.66 11.63
CA GLY A 229 11.75 7.84 11.48
C GLY A 229 11.13 7.94 10.09
N GLY A 230 11.89 7.64 9.04
CA GLY A 230 11.38 7.57 7.67
C GLY A 230 10.27 6.52 7.51
N LEU A 231 10.47 5.31 8.06
CA LEU A 231 9.46 4.25 8.09
C LEU A 231 8.22 4.64 8.88
N LEU A 232 8.42 5.22 10.07
CA LEU A 232 7.32 5.64 10.94
C LEU A 232 6.42 6.67 10.25
N ILE A 233 7.01 7.70 9.62
CA ILE A 233 6.27 8.73 8.90
C ILE A 233 5.52 8.14 7.70
N SER A 234 6.16 7.23 6.95
CA SER A 234 5.54 6.56 5.79
C SER A 234 4.33 5.72 6.20
N GLY A 235 4.49 4.87 7.22
CA GLY A 235 3.42 4.03 7.75
C GLY A 235 2.25 4.85 8.30
N LEU A 236 2.52 5.95 9.03
CA LEU A 236 1.48 6.86 9.52
C LEU A 236 0.73 7.55 8.38
N ALA A 237 1.41 7.98 7.32
CA ALA A 237 0.79 8.64 6.18
C ALA A 237 -0.15 7.68 5.42
N ILE A 238 0.28 6.43 5.23
CA ILE A 238 -0.54 5.39 4.58
C ILE A 238 -1.73 5.03 5.47
N GLY A 239 -1.51 4.81 6.77
CA GLY A 239 -2.57 4.49 7.73
C GLY A 239 -3.65 5.58 7.81
N ALA A 240 -3.25 6.85 7.84
CA ALA A 240 -4.18 7.98 7.85
C ALA A 240 -5.08 8.02 6.59
N LYS A 241 -4.52 7.72 5.41
CA LYS A 241 -5.29 7.62 4.16
C LYS A 241 -6.35 6.52 4.23
N MET A 242 -6.02 5.36 4.80
CA MET A 242 -6.95 4.24 4.92
C MET A 242 -8.10 4.53 5.87
N ILE A 243 -7.80 5.11 7.05
CA ILE A 243 -8.84 5.52 8.01
C ILE A 243 -9.80 6.51 7.35
N THR A 244 -9.27 7.47 6.58
CA THR A 244 -10.09 8.46 5.86
C THR A 244 -10.98 7.80 4.81
N ALA A 245 -10.49 6.77 4.10
CA ALA A 245 -11.27 6.02 3.13
C ALA A 245 -12.42 5.26 3.82
N LEU A 246 -12.13 4.53 4.91
CA LEU A 246 -13.12 3.76 5.66
C LEU A 246 -14.23 4.64 6.27
N TYR A 247 -13.87 5.79 6.86
CA TYR A 247 -14.85 6.73 7.40
C TYR A 247 -15.62 7.46 6.31
N GLY A 248 -15.01 7.70 5.15
CA GLY A 248 -15.65 8.32 4.01
C GLY A 248 -16.77 7.48 3.42
N ASP A 249 -16.61 6.15 3.43
CA ASP A 249 -17.55 5.22 2.81
C ASP A 249 -18.82 5.00 3.64
N ARG A 250 -18.72 4.92 4.97
CA ARG A 250 -19.90 4.83 5.86
C ARG A 250 -20.91 5.96 5.64
N LYS A 251 -20.45 7.20 5.43
CA LYS A 251 -21.34 8.34 5.19
C LYS A 251 -22.04 8.30 3.82
N ARG A 252 -21.51 7.57 2.83
CA ARG A 252 -22.18 7.41 1.52
C ARG A 252 -23.33 6.41 1.58
N GLY A 253 -23.22 5.38 2.42
CA GLY A 253 -24.31 4.42 2.66
C GLY A 253 -25.56 5.07 3.27
N GLU A 254 -25.39 6.00 4.20
CA GLU A 254 -26.53 6.70 4.84
C GLU A 254 -27.28 7.65 3.90
N HIS A 255 -26.60 8.33 2.97
CA HIS A 255 -27.27 9.24 2.03
C HIS A 255 -28.00 8.51 0.89
N ARG A 256 -27.55 7.33 0.46
CA ARG A 256 -28.23 6.55 -0.58
C ARG A 256 -29.53 5.88 -0.11
N GLY A 257 -29.73 5.71 1.20
CA GLY A 257 -30.98 5.18 1.76
C GLY A 257 -32.15 6.17 1.77
N GLY A 258 -31.90 7.47 1.59
CA GLY A 258 -32.92 8.51 1.69
C GLY A 258 -33.57 8.95 0.37
N GLU A 259 -32.95 8.65 -0.78
CA GLU A 259 -33.29 9.28 -2.07
C GLU A 259 -34.04 8.37 -3.06
N TYR A 260 -34.50 7.19 -2.62
CA TYR A 260 -35.51 6.39 -3.33
C TYR A 260 -36.93 6.59 -2.76
N ARG A 261 -37.22 7.79 -2.22
CA ARG A 261 -38.60 8.19 -1.94
C ARG A 261 -39.27 8.64 -3.23
N THR A 262 -39.75 7.64 -3.97
CA THR A 262 -41.01 7.68 -4.73
C THR A 262 -41.32 9.00 -5.44
N TYR A 263 -40.83 9.16 -6.68
CA TYR A 263 -41.65 9.75 -7.72
C TYR A 263 -42.68 8.70 -8.16
N ARG A 264 -43.65 8.45 -7.29
CA ARG A 264 -44.87 7.74 -7.71
C ARG A 264 -45.64 8.76 -8.55
N HIS A 265 -45.44 8.69 -9.86
CA HIS A 265 -46.29 9.35 -10.83
C HIS A 265 -47.70 8.81 -10.61
N GLU A 266 -48.56 9.56 -9.91
CA GLU A 266 -50.00 9.35 -9.99
C GLU A 266 -50.45 9.84 -11.36
N PRO A 267 -51.03 8.98 -12.22
CA PRO A 267 -51.68 9.45 -13.43
C PRO A 267 -52.97 10.18 -13.03
N GLU A 268 -52.97 11.52 -13.15
CA GLU A 268 -54.19 12.31 -13.16
C GLU A 268 -55.07 11.87 -14.35
N TYR A 269 -56.01 10.96 -14.08
CA TYR A 269 -57.14 10.71 -14.95
C TYR A 269 -58.10 11.88 -14.81
N ARG A 270 -57.92 12.91 -15.64
CA ARG A 270 -58.89 14.00 -15.79
C ARG A 270 -60.00 13.54 -16.71
N SER A 271 -61.08 13.06 -16.11
CA SER A 271 -62.35 12.78 -16.77
C SER A 271 -62.88 14.04 -17.43
N ALA A 272 -63.27 13.92 -18.70
CA ALA A 272 -64.04 14.91 -19.43
C ALA A 272 -65.49 14.89 -18.95
N GLU A 273 -66.03 16.05 -18.59
CA GLU A 273 -67.43 16.47 -18.76
C GLU A 273 -67.50 17.99 -18.95
#